data_AF-A0A432XCZ2-F1
#
_entry.id   AF-A0A432XCZ2-F1
#
_cell.length_a   1.000
_cell.length_b   1.000
_cell.length_c   1.000
_cell.angle_alpha   90.00
_cell.angle_beta   90.00
_cell.angle_gamma   90.00
#
_symmetry.space_group_name_H-M   'P 1'
#
loop_
_entity.id
_entity.type
_entity.pdbx_description
1 polymer ?
#
loop_
_entity_poly.entity_id
_entity_poly.type
_entity_poly.pdbx_seq_one_letter_code
_entity_poly.pdbx_strand_id
1 'polypeptide(L)'
;MMQPLFVLDNDSPANLQQQLIQKLIQAIQNGHFACGSKMPSTRKLAEQLGIARNTVVNAYEQLIDEGYLISKERSGIYVAEDLYEQHAQNASHKKPNQENQQHEQNWQQRINKLRLDKLASPYPHNWQQYPFPFIDGQFDPSLFPVQQWRECSKLSLNVNEIKTWASDSGHDDDALLAEEIRTKVLPRRGIYANPDEILVTLGSQHGLYLLTKLLLNNQTLITVEEPGYPGIRQLAHQAYSPIHHAEVDEHGIIPEQIPQHTDLLYVTPSHQMPTAVTMPQQRREALIAKANDDDFIIVEDDYASESNFMSSPHPAIKSLDSQGRVIYVSSFSKVLAPGLRLGFMVGPAPLIKQARQLRTLISRHPPANNQRVMGLFLSLGYYDQALRKLNQEMAVRWQELREALNHYLSTHIVTSRTMGGSTCWIEGPSQLDGQQFAAEAAKHGVLIEPVQRFFASTRNNGNGGNNGAPQNYFRLGVSSIPTDKIREGIELLAQIMRQWQDDSSGTDTARSTNQQNWGKRLKGEQLRDFASRVEFIGQTVFGDPYRIRLYADGSMAGWEGYQDERQDKGQWWLEGDRWFRQWKDWSYGETLGFEIYIQKNRINWVRDGKRVDSAFYLLHSNEPATETSS
;
A
#
# COMPACT_ATOMS: atom_id res chain seq x y z
N MET A 1 -9.29 -21.68 48.77
CA MET A 1 -9.46 -20.68 47.70
C MET A 1 -10.38 -21.27 46.65
N MET A 2 -11.56 -20.68 46.39
CA MET A 2 -12.42 -21.11 45.29
C MET A 2 -11.76 -20.69 43.97
N GLN A 3 -11.65 -21.61 43.01
CA GLN A 3 -11.21 -21.29 41.65
C GLN A 3 -12.20 -20.29 41.01
N PRO A 4 -11.72 -19.26 40.29
CA PRO A 4 -12.61 -18.36 39.57
C PRO A 4 -13.35 -19.13 38.47
N LEU A 5 -14.66 -18.91 38.36
CA LEU A 5 -15.51 -19.62 37.39
C LEU A 5 -15.11 -19.31 35.94
N PHE A 6 -14.64 -18.07 35.69
CA PHE A 6 -14.11 -17.58 34.42
C PHE A 6 -12.99 -16.56 34.70
N VAL A 7 -12.03 -16.45 33.79
CA VAL A 7 -11.06 -15.34 33.77
C VAL A 7 -11.56 -14.30 32.78
N LEU A 8 -11.76 -13.07 33.25
CA LEU A 8 -12.04 -11.90 32.40
C LEU A 8 -10.72 -11.20 32.11
N ASP A 9 -10.57 -10.73 30.88
CA ASP A 9 -9.35 -10.09 30.41
C ASP A 9 -9.56 -8.58 30.34
N ASN A 10 -8.88 -7.84 31.22
CA ASN A 10 -8.96 -6.38 31.26
C ASN A 10 -8.25 -5.72 30.06
N ASP A 11 -7.34 -6.43 29.39
CA ASP A 11 -6.59 -5.93 28.24
C ASP A 11 -7.31 -6.28 26.91
N SER A 12 -8.46 -6.95 26.98
CA SER A 12 -9.28 -7.25 25.81
C SER A 12 -10.01 -6.01 25.28
N PRO A 13 -10.14 -5.85 23.95
CA PRO A 13 -10.91 -4.74 23.36
C PRO A 13 -12.42 -4.80 23.61
N ALA A 14 -12.95 -5.93 24.10
CA ALA A 14 -14.37 -6.06 24.46
C ALA A 14 -14.62 -5.58 25.90
N ASN A 15 -15.73 -4.87 26.14
CA ASN A 15 -16.05 -4.43 27.49
C ASN A 15 -16.38 -5.62 28.42
N LEU A 16 -16.19 -5.45 29.73
CA LEU A 16 -16.36 -6.52 30.73
C LEU A 16 -17.77 -7.15 30.72
N GLN A 17 -18.80 -6.39 30.35
CA GLN A 17 -20.16 -6.91 30.22
C GLN A 17 -20.26 -7.92 29.06
N GLN A 18 -19.73 -7.56 27.88
CA GLN A 18 -19.73 -8.44 26.70
C GLN A 18 -18.92 -9.71 26.94
N GLN A 19 -17.74 -9.60 27.58
CA GLN A 19 -16.93 -10.76 27.95
C GLN A 19 -17.69 -11.68 28.90
N LEU A 20 -18.36 -11.12 29.92
CA LEU A 20 -19.15 -11.88 30.87
C LEU A 20 -20.30 -12.61 30.19
N ILE A 21 -21.05 -11.94 29.31
CA ILE A 21 -22.14 -12.56 28.54
C ILE A 21 -21.62 -13.72 27.69
N GLN A 22 -20.55 -13.50 26.92
CA GLN A 22 -19.96 -14.55 26.07
C GLN A 22 -19.50 -15.76 26.88
N LYS A 23 -18.82 -15.54 28.02
CA LYS A 23 -18.34 -16.63 28.89
C LYS A 23 -19.49 -17.39 29.54
N LEU A 24 -20.54 -16.69 29.97
CA LEU A 24 -21.74 -17.33 30.53
C LEU A 24 -22.48 -18.17 29.48
N ILE A 25 -22.65 -17.66 28.26
CA ILE A 25 -23.25 -18.42 27.14
C ILE A 25 -22.42 -19.67 26.84
N GLN A 26 -21.10 -19.54 26.70
CA GLN A 26 -20.21 -20.70 26.48
C GLN A 26 -20.29 -21.72 27.63
N ALA A 27 -20.36 -21.25 28.88
CA ALA A 27 -20.45 -22.14 30.03
C ALA A 27 -21.77 -22.90 30.09
N ILE A 28 -22.87 -22.25 29.74
CA ILE A 28 -24.19 -22.87 29.61
C ILE A 28 -24.18 -23.90 28.46
N GLN A 29 -23.68 -23.51 27.28
CA GLN A 29 -23.63 -24.39 26.10
C GLN A 29 -22.72 -25.61 26.29
N ASN A 30 -21.60 -25.45 27.00
CA ASN A 30 -20.67 -26.54 27.31
C ASN A 30 -21.11 -27.38 28.52
N GLY A 31 -22.27 -27.10 29.11
CA GLY A 31 -22.83 -27.85 30.23
C GLY A 31 -22.14 -27.62 31.58
N HIS A 32 -21.32 -26.57 31.72
CA HIS A 32 -20.72 -26.19 33.01
C HIS A 32 -21.77 -25.64 33.99
N PHE A 33 -22.82 -25.01 33.46
CA PHE A 33 -24.07 -24.77 34.18
C PHE A 33 -25.15 -25.66 33.60
N ALA A 34 -25.61 -26.63 34.40
CA ALA A 34 -26.70 -27.50 33.98
C ALA A 34 -27.99 -26.71 33.76
N CYS A 35 -28.81 -27.12 32.79
CA CYS A 35 -30.16 -26.59 32.60
C CYS A 35 -30.98 -26.73 33.89
N GLY A 36 -31.80 -25.72 34.19
CA GLY A 36 -32.55 -25.63 35.45
C GLY A 36 -31.67 -25.38 36.69
N SER A 37 -30.34 -25.31 36.57
CA SER A 37 -29.47 -24.99 37.72
C SER A 37 -29.55 -23.51 38.09
N LYS A 38 -29.39 -23.25 39.39
CA LYS A 38 -29.41 -21.88 39.93
C LYS A 38 -28.07 -21.21 39.67
N MET A 39 -28.12 -20.04 39.04
CA MET A 39 -26.96 -19.19 38.83
C MET A 39 -26.49 -18.55 40.16
N PRO A 40 -25.19 -18.22 40.29
CA PRO A 40 -24.71 -17.40 41.39
C PRO A 40 -25.48 -16.07 41.48
N SER A 41 -25.65 -15.52 42.69
CA SER A 41 -26.26 -14.20 42.82
C SER A 41 -25.36 -13.12 42.18
N THR A 42 -25.95 -12.03 41.70
CA THR A 42 -25.19 -10.93 41.07
C THR A 42 -24.09 -10.39 41.98
N ARG A 43 -24.32 -10.36 43.29
CA ARG A 43 -23.32 -9.97 44.29
C ARG A 43 -22.19 -10.99 44.43
N LYS A 44 -22.52 -12.28 44.49
CA LYS A 44 -21.54 -13.37 44.61
C LYS A 44 -20.66 -13.46 43.36
N LEU A 45 -21.27 -13.35 42.18
CA LEU A 45 -20.53 -13.40 40.92
C LEU A 45 -19.62 -12.17 40.74
N ALA A 46 -20.10 -10.98 41.12
CA ALA A 46 -19.28 -9.76 41.09
C ALA A 46 -18.06 -9.87 42.01
N GLU A 47 -18.24 -10.40 43.22
CA GLU A 47 -17.15 -10.63 44.18
C GLU A 47 -16.14 -11.69 43.70
N GLN A 48 -16.62 -12.78 43.10
CA GLN A 48 -15.77 -13.84 42.56
C GLN A 48 -14.93 -13.39 41.35
N LEU A 49 -15.46 -12.49 40.54
CA LEU A 49 -14.80 -11.99 39.33
C LEU A 49 -14.04 -10.67 39.57
N GLY A 50 -14.19 -10.04 40.74
CA GLY A 50 -13.56 -8.76 41.06
C GLY A 50 -14.08 -7.58 40.23
N ILE A 51 -15.36 -7.60 39.80
CA ILE A 51 -15.97 -6.57 38.93
C ILE A 51 -17.13 -5.83 39.61
N ALA A 52 -17.53 -4.70 39.04
CA ALA A 52 -18.67 -3.93 39.52
C ALA A 52 -19.99 -4.72 39.41
N ARG A 53 -20.82 -4.69 40.46
CA ARG A 53 -22.10 -5.42 40.51
C ARG A 53 -23.04 -5.05 39.35
N ASN A 54 -23.08 -3.79 38.93
CA ASN A 54 -23.95 -3.33 37.84
C ASN A 54 -23.61 -4.03 36.51
N THR A 55 -22.34 -4.34 36.26
CA THR A 55 -21.92 -5.09 35.06
C THR A 55 -22.52 -6.49 35.03
N VAL A 56 -22.60 -7.16 36.19
CA VAL A 56 -23.22 -8.49 36.31
C VAL A 56 -24.74 -8.41 36.19
N VAL A 57 -25.36 -7.37 36.77
CA VAL A 57 -26.81 -7.15 36.66
C VAL A 57 -27.21 -7.00 35.20
N ASN A 58 -26.57 -6.09 34.46
CA ASN A 58 -26.87 -5.85 33.05
C ASN A 58 -26.63 -7.09 32.18
N ALA A 59 -25.58 -7.86 32.46
CA ALA A 59 -25.32 -9.11 31.75
C ALA A 59 -26.42 -10.17 31.99
N TYR A 60 -26.91 -10.28 33.23
CA TYR A 60 -28.00 -11.20 33.56
C TYR A 60 -29.33 -10.76 32.98
N GLU A 61 -29.64 -9.45 33.00
CA GLU A 61 -30.85 -8.91 32.37
C GLU A 61 -30.87 -9.22 30.87
N GLN A 62 -29.76 -8.97 30.17
CA GLN A 62 -29.65 -9.30 28.75
C GLN A 62 -29.81 -10.81 28.48
N LEU A 63 -29.20 -11.67 29.28
CA LEU A 63 -29.34 -13.13 29.13
C LEU A 63 -30.74 -13.64 29.47
N ILE A 64 -31.50 -12.92 30.30
CA ILE A 64 -32.92 -13.20 30.54
C ILE A 64 -33.74 -12.79 29.33
N ASP A 65 -33.51 -11.60 28.78
CA ASP A 65 -34.20 -11.09 27.59
C ASP A 65 -33.95 -11.97 26.35
N GLU A 66 -32.73 -12.50 26.21
CA GLU A 66 -32.34 -13.43 25.15
C GLU A 66 -32.80 -14.88 25.41
N GLY A 67 -33.38 -15.17 26.58
CA GLY A 67 -33.94 -16.48 26.92
C GLY A 67 -32.92 -17.54 27.38
N TYR A 68 -31.66 -17.17 27.64
CA TYR A 68 -30.66 -18.07 28.21
C TYR A 68 -30.89 -18.33 29.71
N LEU A 69 -31.43 -17.33 30.42
CA LEU A 69 -31.70 -17.37 31.85
C LEU A 69 -33.18 -17.06 32.13
N ILE A 70 -33.68 -17.54 33.26
CA ILE A 70 -35.05 -17.29 33.73
C ILE A 70 -34.98 -16.75 35.15
N SER A 71 -35.65 -15.62 35.39
CA SER A 71 -35.83 -15.06 36.73
C SER A 71 -37.05 -15.71 37.39
N LYS A 72 -36.85 -16.41 38.53
CA LYS A 72 -37.94 -16.94 39.35
C LYS A 72 -38.11 -16.07 40.60
N GLU A 73 -39.31 -15.54 40.79
CA GLU A 73 -39.61 -14.60 41.88
C GLU A 73 -39.17 -15.18 43.24
N ARG A 74 -38.45 -14.38 44.04
CA ARG A 74 -37.91 -14.74 45.38
C ARG A 74 -37.00 -15.96 45.45
N SER A 75 -36.68 -16.58 44.30
CA SER A 75 -35.94 -17.84 44.21
C SER A 75 -34.56 -17.65 43.58
N GLY A 76 -34.40 -16.69 42.67
CA GLY A 76 -33.14 -16.36 42.01
C GLY A 76 -33.20 -16.54 40.49
N ILE A 77 -32.03 -16.60 39.86
CA ILE A 77 -31.88 -16.72 38.41
C ILE A 77 -31.42 -18.14 38.08
N TYR A 78 -32.04 -18.75 37.08
CA TYR A 78 -31.83 -20.15 36.69
C TYR A 78 -31.51 -20.24 35.20
N VAL A 79 -30.73 -21.25 34.80
CA VAL A 79 -30.53 -21.56 33.38
C VAL A 79 -31.83 -22.10 32.78
N ALA A 80 -32.23 -21.61 31.61
CA ALA A 80 -33.45 -22.06 30.94
C ALA A 80 -33.40 -23.58 30.65
N GLU A 81 -34.51 -24.28 30.91
CA GLU A 81 -34.62 -25.74 30.76
C GLU A 81 -34.71 -26.17 29.29
N ASP A 82 -35.30 -25.34 28.43
CA ASP A 82 -35.54 -25.63 27.01
C ASP A 82 -34.29 -25.53 26.11
N LEU A 83 -33.14 -25.11 26.65
CA LEU A 83 -31.88 -24.99 25.87
C LEU A 83 -31.28 -26.35 25.52
N TYR A 84 -31.55 -27.40 26.32
CA TYR A 84 -30.87 -28.69 26.19
C TYR A 84 -31.48 -29.61 25.13
N GLU A 85 -32.80 -29.54 24.88
CA GLU A 85 -33.44 -30.44 23.89
C GLU A 85 -32.92 -30.20 22.46
N GLN A 86 -32.53 -28.97 22.12
CA GLN A 86 -31.97 -28.63 20.80
C GLN A 86 -30.47 -28.94 20.68
N HIS A 87 -29.69 -28.88 21.78
CA HIS A 87 -28.24 -29.10 21.76
C HIS A 87 -27.85 -30.56 22.03
N ALA A 88 -28.57 -31.29 22.90
CA ALA A 88 -28.26 -32.68 23.24
C ALA A 88 -28.53 -33.65 22.08
N GLN A 89 -29.51 -33.36 21.23
CA GLN A 89 -29.73 -34.11 20.00
C GLN A 89 -28.54 -33.95 19.02
N ASN A 90 -27.88 -32.80 19.00
CA ASN A 90 -26.73 -32.52 18.13
C ASN A 90 -25.36 -32.94 18.72
N ALA A 91 -25.19 -32.92 20.05
CA ALA A 91 -23.92 -33.23 20.72
C ALA A 91 -23.66 -34.73 20.94
N SER A 92 -24.65 -35.60 20.69
CA SER A 92 -24.50 -37.06 20.68
C SER A 92 -23.72 -37.59 19.45
N HIS A 93 -23.26 -36.71 18.55
CA HIS A 93 -22.32 -37.09 17.50
C HIS A 93 -20.94 -37.38 18.08
N LYS A 94 -20.66 -38.69 18.17
CA LYS A 94 -19.38 -39.32 18.48
C LYS A 94 -18.17 -38.43 18.18
N LYS A 95 -17.31 -38.19 19.18
CA LYS A 95 -15.91 -37.81 18.92
C LYS A 95 -15.35 -38.76 17.86
N PRO A 96 -14.62 -38.29 16.84
CA PRO A 96 -14.05 -39.16 15.83
C PRO A 96 -13.22 -40.24 16.53
N ASN A 97 -13.57 -41.50 16.34
CA ASN A 97 -12.82 -42.64 16.87
C ASN A 97 -11.36 -42.50 16.42
N GLN A 98 -10.40 -42.60 17.34
CA GLN A 98 -8.97 -42.51 17.03
C GLN A 98 -8.51 -43.57 16.01
N GLU A 99 -9.26 -44.68 15.86
CA GLU A 99 -9.02 -45.70 14.84
C GLU A 99 -9.30 -45.24 13.39
N ASN A 100 -10.06 -44.15 13.19
CA ASN A 100 -10.32 -43.59 11.85
C ASN A 100 -9.23 -42.62 11.36
N GLN A 101 -8.13 -42.43 12.10
CA GLN A 101 -7.01 -41.58 11.65
C GLN A 101 -6.29 -42.14 10.42
N GLN A 102 -6.38 -43.44 10.15
CA GLN A 102 -5.87 -44.03 8.90
C GLN A 102 -6.74 -43.74 7.67
N HIS A 103 -7.98 -43.28 7.90
CA HIS A 103 -8.90 -42.76 6.89
C HIS A 103 -9.04 -41.23 6.97
N GLU A 104 -8.00 -40.51 7.41
CA GLU A 104 -7.90 -39.08 7.09
C GLU A 104 -7.92 -38.96 5.57
N GLN A 105 -9.10 -38.58 5.04
CA GLN A 105 -9.34 -38.44 3.62
C GLN A 105 -8.20 -37.62 3.03
N ASN A 106 -7.40 -38.25 2.16
CA ASN A 106 -6.23 -37.60 1.58
C ASN A 106 -6.69 -36.48 0.64
N TRP A 107 -7.01 -35.32 1.21
CA TRP A 107 -7.48 -34.14 0.50
C TRP A 107 -6.45 -33.68 -0.53
N GLN A 108 -5.16 -33.97 -0.32
CA GLN A 108 -4.12 -33.68 -1.31
C GLN A 108 -4.34 -34.43 -2.64
N GLN A 109 -4.99 -35.60 -2.60
CA GLN A 109 -5.35 -36.36 -3.81
C GLN A 109 -6.69 -35.92 -4.42
N ARG A 110 -7.56 -35.27 -3.63
CA ARG A 110 -8.90 -34.82 -4.08
C ARG A 110 -8.93 -33.39 -4.57
N ILE A 111 -8.00 -32.56 -4.12
CA ILE A 111 -7.87 -31.16 -4.54
C ILE A 111 -7.20 -31.13 -5.90
N ASN A 112 -7.84 -30.48 -6.87
CA ASN A 112 -7.24 -30.20 -8.16
C ASN A 112 -5.89 -29.51 -7.96
N LYS A 113 -4.84 -30.02 -8.60
CA LYS A 113 -3.50 -29.41 -8.59
C LYS A 113 -3.51 -28.13 -9.42
N LEU A 114 -4.18 -27.09 -8.90
CA LEU A 114 -4.15 -25.75 -9.46
C LEU A 114 -2.71 -25.24 -9.34
N ARG A 115 -2.14 -24.78 -10.47
CA ARG A 115 -0.89 -24.03 -10.45
C ARG A 115 -1.19 -22.66 -9.88
N LEU A 116 -1.18 -22.56 -8.56
CA LEU A 116 -1.17 -21.31 -7.83
C LEU A 116 0.28 -20.98 -7.56
N ASP A 117 0.89 -20.14 -8.38
CA ASP A 117 2.16 -19.54 -7.97
C ASP A 117 1.85 -18.80 -6.67
N LYS A 118 2.56 -19.12 -5.59
CA LYS A 118 2.29 -18.51 -4.29
C LYS A 118 2.50 -17.00 -4.44
N LEU A 119 1.41 -16.27 -4.59
CA LEU A 119 1.35 -14.83 -4.34
C LEU A 119 1.43 -14.62 -2.82
N ALA A 120 2.53 -15.06 -2.20
CA ALA A 120 2.78 -14.80 -0.79
C ALA A 120 2.70 -13.28 -0.57
N SER A 121 2.14 -12.87 0.57
CA SER A 121 2.28 -11.46 0.96
C SER A 121 3.79 -11.14 1.02
N PRO A 122 4.23 -9.98 0.50
CA PRO A 122 5.65 -9.64 0.47
C PRO A 122 6.21 -9.36 1.88
N TYR A 123 5.35 -9.35 2.89
CA TYR A 123 5.64 -9.08 4.29
C TYR A 123 5.01 -10.16 5.21
N PRO A 124 5.53 -10.31 6.45
CA PRO A 124 5.04 -11.29 7.40
C PRO A 124 3.64 -10.92 7.95
N HIS A 125 2.89 -11.92 8.45
CA HIS A 125 1.54 -11.71 8.99
C HIS A 125 1.49 -10.75 10.19
N ASN A 126 2.58 -10.67 10.96
CA ASN A 126 2.72 -9.80 12.11
C ASN A 126 3.40 -8.46 11.76
N TRP A 127 3.34 -8.00 10.50
CA TRP A 127 3.96 -6.75 10.05
C TRP A 127 3.64 -5.53 10.94
N GLN A 128 2.46 -5.50 11.56
CA GLN A 128 2.03 -4.43 12.49
C GLN A 128 2.87 -4.33 13.76
N GLN A 129 3.64 -5.37 14.09
CA GLN A 129 4.55 -5.38 15.23
C GLN A 129 5.92 -4.76 14.90
N TYR A 130 6.19 -4.49 13.62
CA TYR A 130 7.45 -3.90 13.18
C TYR A 130 7.39 -2.38 13.36
N PRO A 131 8.44 -1.76 13.92
CA PRO A 131 8.48 -0.32 14.16
C PRO A 131 8.51 0.51 12.86
N PHE A 132 9.08 -0.03 11.77
CA PHE A 132 9.25 0.70 10.51
C PHE A 132 8.71 -0.11 9.30
N PRO A 133 7.37 -0.20 9.12
CA PRO A 133 6.77 -0.98 8.05
C PRO A 133 6.67 -0.16 6.74
N PHE A 134 7.72 -0.13 5.92
CA PHE A 134 7.70 0.50 4.59
C PHE A 134 7.06 -0.40 3.52
N ILE A 135 5.79 -0.75 3.71
CA ILE A 135 5.04 -1.67 2.86
C ILE A 135 3.82 -1.00 2.21
N ASP A 136 3.50 -1.41 0.98
CA ASP A 136 2.38 -0.86 0.22
C ASP A 136 1.01 -1.43 0.60
N GLY A 137 -0.01 -0.62 0.35
CA GLY A 137 -1.40 -1.05 0.34
C GLY A 137 -1.95 -1.46 1.69
N GLN A 138 -1.28 -1.12 2.78
CA GLN A 138 -1.74 -1.39 4.13
C GLN A 138 -2.58 -0.24 4.67
N PHE A 139 -3.50 -0.61 5.56
CA PHE A 139 -4.46 0.30 6.16
C PHE A 139 -3.83 1.06 7.33
N ASP A 140 -3.96 2.38 7.31
CA ASP A 140 -3.71 3.23 8.47
C ASP A 140 -5.04 3.48 9.23
N PRO A 141 -5.20 2.92 10.44
CA PRO A 141 -6.43 3.09 11.22
C PRO A 141 -6.77 4.54 11.58
N SER A 142 -5.77 5.43 11.65
CA SER A 142 -5.97 6.85 11.99
C SER A 142 -6.62 7.66 10.87
N LEU A 143 -6.58 7.14 9.63
CA LEU A 143 -7.12 7.80 8.45
C LEU A 143 -8.57 7.41 8.17
N PHE A 144 -9.06 6.30 8.73
CA PHE A 144 -10.43 5.86 8.48
C PHE A 144 -11.47 6.81 9.10
N PRO A 145 -12.48 7.25 8.32
CA PRO A 145 -13.52 8.16 8.79
C PRO A 145 -14.61 7.41 9.58
N VAL A 146 -14.24 6.91 10.77
CA VAL A 146 -15.09 6.03 11.61
C VAL A 146 -16.46 6.65 11.89
N GLN A 147 -16.52 7.95 12.22
CA GLN A 147 -17.77 8.60 12.62
C GLN A 147 -18.73 8.76 11.44
N GLN A 148 -18.21 9.20 10.30
CA GLN A 148 -18.96 9.33 9.05
C GLN A 148 -19.45 7.97 8.56
N TRP A 149 -18.59 6.94 8.59
CA TRP A 149 -18.98 5.59 8.23
C TRP A 149 -20.08 5.04 9.16
N ARG A 150 -19.95 5.30 10.46
CA ARG A 150 -20.97 4.94 11.47
C ARG A 150 -22.29 5.64 11.22
N GLU A 151 -22.27 6.91 10.84
CA GLU A 151 -23.47 7.67 10.49
C GLU A 151 -24.18 7.07 9.28
N CYS A 152 -23.46 6.84 8.17
CA CYS A 152 -24.00 6.19 6.98
C CYS A 152 -24.52 4.77 7.28
N SER A 153 -23.84 4.04 8.17
CA SER A 153 -24.29 2.72 8.64
C SER A 153 -25.58 2.80 9.44
N LYS A 154 -25.80 3.84 10.25
CA LYS A 154 -27.08 4.04 10.95
C LYS A 154 -28.19 4.40 9.97
N LEU A 155 -27.90 5.29 9.02
CA LEU A 155 -28.86 5.70 8.00
C LEU A 155 -29.32 4.52 7.14
N SER A 156 -28.41 3.63 6.74
CA SER A 156 -28.75 2.43 5.96
C SER A 156 -29.61 1.43 6.75
N LEU A 157 -29.65 1.51 8.08
CA LEU A 157 -30.49 0.68 8.95
C LEU A 157 -31.89 1.27 9.20
N ASN A 158 -32.24 2.39 8.58
CA ASN A 158 -33.61 2.92 8.63
C ASN A 158 -34.59 1.95 7.95
N VAL A 159 -35.83 1.86 8.45
CA VAL A 159 -36.84 0.89 7.97
C VAL A 159 -37.05 0.93 6.44
N ASN A 160 -37.05 2.13 5.84
CA ASN A 160 -37.20 2.27 4.39
C ASN A 160 -35.96 1.82 3.61
N GLU A 161 -34.77 2.07 4.15
CA GLU A 161 -33.52 1.60 3.57
C GLU A 161 -33.43 0.06 3.66
N ILE A 162 -33.79 -0.52 4.82
CA ILE A 162 -33.90 -1.98 4.99
C ILE A 162 -34.80 -2.58 3.92
N LYS A 163 -35.99 -2.02 3.70
CA LYS A 163 -36.89 -2.50 2.63
C LYS A 163 -36.23 -2.49 1.25
N THR A 164 -35.33 -1.54 1.00
CA THR A 164 -34.63 -1.41 -0.27
C THR A 164 -33.54 -2.48 -0.41
N TRP A 165 -32.56 -2.52 0.50
CA TRP A 165 -31.43 -3.44 0.38
C TRP A 165 -31.71 -4.88 0.83
N ALA A 166 -32.78 -5.11 1.62
CA ALA A 166 -33.21 -6.45 2.01
C ALA A 166 -34.16 -7.10 1.00
N SER A 167 -34.67 -6.33 0.03
CA SER A 167 -35.41 -6.91 -1.09
C SER A 167 -34.47 -7.74 -1.97
N ASP A 168 -34.97 -8.84 -2.54
CA ASP A 168 -34.21 -9.59 -3.55
C ASP A 168 -34.17 -8.74 -4.83
N SER A 169 -33.17 -7.88 -4.94
CA SER A 169 -32.86 -7.12 -6.16
C SER A 169 -32.31 -8.02 -7.29
N GLY A 170 -32.34 -9.35 -7.10
CA GLY A 170 -31.86 -10.34 -8.04
C GLY A 170 -30.35 -10.24 -8.22
N HIS A 171 -29.95 -9.57 -9.30
CA HIS A 171 -28.55 -9.45 -9.72
C HIS A 171 -28.09 -8.00 -9.82
N ASP A 172 -28.98 -7.04 -9.56
CA ASP A 172 -28.72 -5.61 -9.72
C ASP A 172 -27.93 -5.05 -8.54
N ASP A 173 -27.12 -4.04 -8.85
CA ASP A 173 -26.34 -3.30 -7.86
C ASP A 173 -27.19 -2.20 -7.21
N ASP A 174 -26.72 -1.66 -6.09
CA ASP A 174 -27.44 -0.58 -5.41
C ASP A 174 -27.48 0.67 -6.30
N ALA A 175 -28.70 1.14 -6.62
CA ALA A 175 -28.92 2.25 -7.55
C ALA A 175 -28.29 3.57 -7.06
N LEU A 176 -28.29 3.83 -5.76
CA LEU A 176 -27.66 5.04 -5.20
C LEU A 176 -26.15 4.97 -5.39
N LEU A 177 -25.53 3.82 -5.06
CA LEU A 177 -24.10 3.66 -5.27
C LEU A 177 -23.70 3.81 -6.75
N ALA A 178 -24.44 3.17 -7.67
CA ALA A 178 -24.17 3.27 -9.09
C ALA A 178 -24.26 4.73 -9.59
N GLU A 179 -25.27 5.47 -9.15
CA GLU A 179 -25.46 6.87 -9.53
C GLU A 179 -24.36 7.78 -8.95
N GLU A 180 -23.96 7.56 -7.70
CA GLU A 180 -22.90 8.34 -7.05
C GLU A 180 -21.51 8.04 -7.67
N ILE A 181 -21.25 6.79 -8.09
CA ILE A 181 -20.07 6.45 -8.91
C ILE A 181 -20.10 7.26 -10.21
N ARG A 182 -21.22 7.23 -10.92
CA ARG A 182 -21.42 7.87 -12.22
C ARG A 182 -21.26 9.40 -12.17
N THR A 183 -21.75 10.03 -11.11
CA THR A 183 -21.85 11.49 -11.02
C THR A 183 -20.74 12.15 -10.20
N LYS A 184 -20.09 11.43 -9.28
CA LYS A 184 -19.06 12.02 -8.40
C LYS A 184 -17.68 11.39 -8.53
N VAL A 185 -17.60 10.09 -8.83
CA VAL A 185 -16.32 9.38 -8.92
C VAL A 185 -15.74 9.43 -10.32
N LEU A 186 -16.49 8.94 -11.32
CA LEU A 186 -16.04 8.85 -12.72
C LEU A 186 -15.66 10.20 -13.37
N PRO A 187 -16.38 11.33 -13.13
CA PRO A 187 -16.02 12.60 -13.75
C PRO A 187 -14.63 13.12 -13.38
N ARG A 188 -14.08 12.74 -12.22
CA ARG A 188 -12.69 13.07 -11.82
C ARG A 188 -11.64 12.45 -12.72
N ARG A 189 -12.01 11.36 -13.41
CA ARG A 189 -11.15 10.63 -14.34
C ARG A 189 -11.49 10.98 -15.79
N GLY A 190 -12.42 11.92 -16.02
CA GLY A 190 -12.94 12.27 -17.34
C GLY A 190 -13.89 11.21 -17.93
N ILE A 191 -14.34 10.25 -17.14
CA ILE A 191 -15.16 9.13 -17.62
C ILE A 191 -16.64 9.52 -17.53
N TYR A 192 -17.36 9.32 -18.64
CA TYR A 192 -18.80 9.36 -18.71
C TYR A 192 -19.31 7.94 -18.99
N ALA A 193 -20.34 7.52 -18.26
CA ALA A 193 -20.93 6.19 -18.38
C ALA A 193 -22.44 6.25 -18.13
N ASN A 194 -23.18 5.37 -18.79
CA ASN A 194 -24.57 5.08 -18.48
C ASN A 194 -24.67 4.10 -17.29
N PRO A 195 -25.81 4.04 -16.59
CA PRO A 195 -25.97 3.13 -15.46
C PRO A 195 -25.74 1.64 -15.80
N ASP A 196 -26.06 1.21 -17.03
CA ASP A 196 -25.87 -0.16 -17.51
C ASP A 196 -24.44 -0.48 -17.97
N GLU A 197 -23.56 0.53 -17.98
CA GLU A 197 -22.13 0.40 -18.27
C GLU A 197 -21.29 0.26 -16.99
N ILE A 198 -21.92 0.20 -15.81
CA ILE A 198 -21.24 0.08 -14.51
C ILE A 198 -21.60 -1.27 -13.86
N LEU A 199 -20.58 -1.94 -13.31
CA LEU A 199 -20.77 -3.10 -12.43
C LEU A 199 -20.01 -2.89 -11.11
N VAL A 200 -20.70 -3.04 -9.98
CA VAL A 200 -20.05 -3.05 -8.66
C VAL A 200 -19.37 -4.40 -8.43
N THR A 201 -18.15 -4.39 -7.91
CA THR A 201 -17.33 -5.59 -7.72
C THR A 201 -16.86 -5.71 -6.27
N LEU A 202 -16.32 -6.89 -5.91
CA LEU A 202 -15.72 -7.13 -4.59
C LEU A 202 -14.25 -6.69 -4.59
N GLY A 203 -14.02 -5.43 -4.96
CA GLY A 203 -12.69 -4.88 -5.29
C GLY A 203 -12.23 -5.21 -6.72
N SER A 204 -11.13 -4.60 -7.14
CA SER A 204 -10.59 -4.71 -8.51
C SER A 204 -10.28 -6.16 -8.91
N GLN A 205 -9.71 -6.97 -8.00
CA GLN A 205 -9.39 -8.38 -8.28
C GLN A 205 -10.62 -9.21 -8.68
N HIS A 206 -11.81 -8.92 -8.13
CA HIS A 206 -13.05 -9.58 -8.56
C HIS A 206 -13.43 -9.13 -9.97
N GLY A 207 -13.30 -7.84 -10.29
CA GLY A 207 -13.47 -7.34 -11.66
C GLY A 207 -12.54 -8.03 -12.66
N LEU A 208 -11.24 -8.08 -12.35
CA LEU A 208 -10.25 -8.77 -13.20
C LEU A 208 -10.56 -10.27 -13.37
N TYR A 209 -11.02 -10.94 -12.31
CA TYR A 209 -11.46 -12.33 -12.42
C TYR A 209 -12.61 -12.49 -13.43
N LEU A 210 -13.64 -11.63 -13.34
CA LEU A 210 -14.77 -11.68 -14.28
C LEU A 210 -14.32 -11.42 -15.72
N LEU A 211 -13.49 -10.40 -15.93
CA LEU A 211 -12.97 -10.06 -17.26
C LEU A 211 -12.14 -11.20 -17.86
N THR A 212 -11.25 -11.80 -17.07
CA THR A 212 -10.42 -12.91 -17.58
C THR A 212 -11.24 -14.15 -17.91
N LYS A 213 -12.35 -14.41 -17.22
CA LYS A 213 -13.27 -15.49 -17.57
C LYS A 213 -14.13 -15.21 -18.81
N LEU A 214 -14.39 -13.95 -19.13
CA LEU A 214 -15.17 -13.57 -20.30
C LEU A 214 -14.33 -13.40 -21.56
N LEU A 215 -13.10 -12.90 -21.40
CA LEU A 215 -12.28 -12.42 -22.51
C LEU A 215 -11.08 -13.31 -22.81
N LEU A 216 -10.58 -14.11 -21.85
CA LEU A 216 -9.41 -14.94 -22.07
C LEU A 216 -9.76 -16.41 -22.28
N ASN A 217 -9.07 -17.03 -23.23
CA ASN A 217 -9.00 -18.46 -23.43
C ASN A 217 -7.62 -18.82 -24.02
N ASN A 218 -7.42 -20.08 -24.42
CA ASN A 218 -6.14 -20.57 -24.95
C ASN A 218 -5.76 -20.04 -26.35
N GLN A 219 -6.60 -19.22 -26.98
CA GLN A 219 -6.37 -18.57 -28.27
C GLN A 219 -6.22 -17.05 -28.14
N THR A 220 -6.59 -16.47 -26.99
CA THR A 220 -6.50 -15.03 -26.74
C THR A 220 -5.10 -14.67 -26.25
N LEU A 221 -4.37 -13.82 -26.96
CA LEU A 221 -3.11 -13.25 -26.49
C LEU A 221 -3.37 -12.06 -25.56
N ILE A 222 -2.95 -12.19 -24.31
CA ILE A 222 -2.87 -11.07 -23.36
C ILE A 222 -1.46 -10.49 -23.34
N THR A 223 -1.35 -9.18 -23.55
CA THR A 223 -0.12 -8.41 -23.31
C THR A 223 -0.20 -7.73 -21.96
N VAL A 224 0.84 -7.91 -21.14
CA VAL A 224 0.94 -7.33 -19.78
C VAL A 224 2.25 -6.56 -19.61
N GLU A 225 2.23 -5.58 -18.71
CA GLU A 225 3.43 -4.85 -18.27
C GLU A 225 4.48 -5.80 -17.63
N GLU A 226 5.76 -5.52 -17.87
CA GLU A 226 6.91 -6.23 -17.31
C GLU A 226 7.97 -5.22 -16.79
N PRO A 227 8.23 -5.13 -15.47
CA PRO A 227 7.51 -5.83 -14.40
C PRO A 227 6.06 -5.37 -14.28
N GLY A 228 5.19 -6.26 -13.79
CA GLY A 228 3.75 -6.02 -13.75
C GLY A 228 3.02 -6.67 -12.57
N TYR A 229 1.72 -6.43 -12.49
CA TYR A 229 0.87 -6.99 -11.45
C TYR A 229 0.82 -8.54 -11.51
N PRO A 230 1.22 -9.26 -10.45
CA PRO A 230 1.26 -10.72 -10.49
C PRO A 230 -0.12 -11.37 -10.59
N GLY A 231 -1.16 -10.69 -10.09
CA GLY A 231 -2.52 -11.21 -10.07
C GLY A 231 -3.09 -11.43 -11.46
N ILE A 232 -2.82 -10.54 -12.43
CA ILE A 232 -3.32 -10.71 -13.80
C ILE A 232 -2.60 -11.85 -14.52
N ARG A 233 -1.29 -12.01 -14.34
CA ARG A 233 -0.54 -13.15 -14.89
C ARG A 233 -1.08 -14.49 -14.39
N GLN A 234 -1.36 -14.55 -13.08
CA GLN A 234 -1.93 -15.74 -12.45
C GLN A 234 -3.32 -16.08 -13.01
N LEU A 235 -4.17 -15.06 -13.26
CA LEU A 235 -5.49 -15.25 -13.87
C LEU A 235 -5.38 -15.71 -15.34
N ALA A 236 -4.46 -15.13 -16.11
CA ALA A 236 -4.21 -15.52 -17.50
C ALA A 236 -3.70 -16.98 -17.61
N HIS A 237 -2.78 -17.39 -16.73
CA HIS A 237 -2.33 -18.77 -16.64
C HIS A 237 -3.48 -19.74 -16.31
N GLN A 238 -4.41 -19.35 -15.44
CA GLN A 238 -5.60 -20.16 -15.14
C GLN A 238 -6.60 -20.22 -16.29
N ALA A 239 -6.58 -19.24 -17.19
CA ALA A 239 -7.34 -19.25 -18.44
C ALA A 239 -6.61 -20.00 -19.58
N TYR A 240 -5.39 -20.49 -19.34
CA TYR A 240 -4.50 -21.09 -20.35
C TYR A 240 -4.18 -20.15 -21.53
N SER A 241 -4.31 -18.85 -21.33
CA SER A 241 -4.08 -17.83 -22.33
C SER A 241 -2.57 -17.61 -22.54
N PRO A 242 -2.09 -17.51 -23.80
CA PRO A 242 -0.73 -17.07 -24.06
C PRO A 242 -0.51 -15.64 -23.53
N ILE A 243 0.66 -15.39 -22.92
CA ILE A 243 1.01 -14.12 -22.30
C ILE A 243 2.23 -13.52 -23.01
N HIS A 244 2.11 -12.28 -23.46
CA HIS A 244 3.24 -11.46 -23.89
C HIS A 244 3.61 -10.45 -22.79
N HIS A 245 4.91 -10.30 -22.56
CA HIS A 245 5.47 -9.40 -21.55
C HIS A 245 6.11 -8.21 -22.26
N ALA A 246 5.56 -7.01 -22.07
CA ALA A 246 6.08 -5.78 -22.67
C ALA A 246 6.73 -4.91 -21.58
N GLU A 247 7.95 -4.45 -21.86
CA GLU A 247 8.75 -3.68 -20.91
C GLU A 247 8.12 -2.33 -20.58
N VAL A 248 8.44 -1.85 -19.38
CA VAL A 248 8.05 -0.54 -18.85
C VAL A 248 9.27 0.37 -18.77
N ASP A 249 9.17 1.55 -19.38
CA ASP A 249 10.16 2.63 -19.28
C ASP A 249 9.69 3.74 -18.31
N GLU A 250 10.39 4.87 -18.27
CA GLU A 250 10.03 6.02 -17.42
C GLU A 250 8.68 6.68 -17.79
N HIS A 251 8.03 6.24 -18.87
CA HIS A 251 6.71 6.70 -19.32
C HIS A 251 5.64 5.59 -19.26
N GLY A 252 5.95 4.41 -18.73
CA GLY A 252 5.03 3.27 -18.67
C GLY A 252 5.34 2.20 -19.71
N ILE A 253 4.37 1.35 -20.03
CA ILE A 253 4.54 0.28 -21.04
C ILE A 253 4.97 0.84 -22.41
N ILE A 254 5.93 0.20 -23.07
CA ILE A 254 6.45 0.62 -24.38
C ILE A 254 5.50 0.15 -25.50
N PRO A 255 4.82 1.06 -26.24
CA PRO A 255 3.81 0.67 -27.24
C PRO A 255 4.37 -0.17 -28.39
N GLU A 256 5.63 0.07 -28.77
CA GLU A 256 6.32 -0.65 -29.84
C GLU A 256 6.57 -2.12 -29.50
N GLN A 257 6.60 -2.47 -28.22
CA GLN A 257 6.72 -3.86 -27.77
C GLN A 257 5.38 -4.61 -27.73
N ILE A 258 4.25 -3.95 -28.02
CA ILE A 258 2.93 -4.59 -28.05
C ILE A 258 2.74 -5.26 -29.42
N PRO A 259 2.63 -6.61 -29.50
CA PRO A 259 2.47 -7.31 -30.77
C PRO A 259 1.16 -6.94 -31.46
N GLN A 260 1.17 -6.89 -32.80
CA GLN A 260 -0.02 -6.62 -33.63
C GLN A 260 -1.17 -7.62 -33.41
N HIS A 261 -0.89 -8.83 -32.94
CA HIS A 261 -1.88 -9.87 -32.66
C HIS A 261 -2.28 -9.94 -31.18
N THR A 262 -2.03 -8.86 -30.42
CA THR A 262 -2.56 -8.74 -29.05
C THR A 262 -4.08 -8.68 -29.12
N ASP A 263 -4.79 -9.45 -28.30
CA ASP A 263 -6.26 -9.35 -28.19
C ASP A 263 -6.67 -8.51 -26.98
N LEU A 264 -5.89 -8.59 -25.89
CA LEU A 264 -6.14 -7.87 -24.64
C LEU A 264 -4.84 -7.28 -24.09
N LEU A 265 -4.85 -5.98 -23.81
CA LEU A 265 -3.77 -5.27 -23.14
C LEU A 265 -4.18 -4.95 -21.69
N TYR A 266 -3.33 -5.30 -20.72
CA TYR A 266 -3.52 -4.89 -19.31
C TYR A 266 -2.50 -3.82 -18.92
N VAL A 267 -2.97 -2.70 -18.36
CA VAL A 267 -2.11 -1.57 -17.96
C VAL A 267 -2.53 -0.94 -16.64
N THR A 268 -1.58 -0.32 -15.94
CA THR A 268 -1.78 0.43 -14.69
C THR A 268 -1.31 1.88 -14.81
N PRO A 269 -2.00 2.73 -15.60
CA PRO A 269 -1.39 3.96 -16.14
C PRO A 269 -1.25 5.10 -15.12
N SER A 270 -2.07 5.14 -14.07
CA SER A 270 -1.99 6.22 -13.07
C SER A 270 -0.77 6.10 -12.17
N HIS A 271 -0.51 4.88 -11.67
CA HIS A 271 0.71 4.52 -10.97
C HIS A 271 1.02 3.07 -11.29
N GLN A 272 2.06 2.86 -12.10
CA GLN A 272 2.41 1.55 -12.62
C GLN A 272 2.73 0.59 -11.47
N MET A 273 2.13 -0.59 -11.46
CA MET A 273 2.45 -1.63 -10.48
C MET A 273 3.56 -2.53 -11.06
N PRO A 274 4.81 -2.48 -10.57
CA PRO A 274 5.22 -1.95 -9.25
C PRO A 274 6.04 -0.66 -9.24
N THR A 275 6.46 -0.13 -10.38
CA THR A 275 7.47 0.94 -10.47
C THR A 275 6.99 2.31 -10.02
N ALA A 276 5.67 2.45 -9.81
CA ALA A 276 4.96 3.69 -9.51
C ALA A 276 5.12 4.78 -10.57
N VAL A 277 5.64 4.46 -11.77
CA VAL A 277 5.70 5.40 -12.90
C VAL A 277 4.29 5.83 -13.28
N THR A 278 4.10 7.13 -13.51
CA THR A 278 2.83 7.68 -14.00
C THR A 278 2.91 7.86 -15.50
N MET A 279 2.00 7.19 -16.23
CA MET A 279 1.96 7.23 -17.69
C MET A 279 1.48 8.60 -18.18
N PRO A 280 2.29 9.32 -18.98
CA PRO A 280 1.95 10.66 -19.48
C PRO A 280 0.86 10.58 -20.55
N GLN A 281 0.20 11.72 -20.77
CA GLN A 281 -0.89 11.86 -21.75
C GLN A 281 -0.52 11.33 -23.15
N GLN A 282 0.68 11.67 -23.65
CA GLN A 282 1.14 11.23 -24.97
C GLN A 282 1.22 9.70 -25.08
N ARG A 283 1.65 9.00 -24.01
CA ARG A 283 1.72 7.54 -23.99
C ARG A 283 0.32 6.93 -23.96
N ARG A 284 -0.61 7.53 -23.20
CA ARG A 284 -2.04 7.13 -23.18
C ARG A 284 -2.70 7.24 -24.56
N GLU A 285 -2.44 8.33 -25.28
CA GLU A 285 -2.90 8.58 -26.65
C GLU A 285 -2.34 7.56 -27.64
N ALA A 286 -1.05 7.23 -27.52
CA ALA A 286 -0.41 6.21 -28.35
C ALA A 286 -1.05 4.81 -28.15
N LEU A 287 -1.37 4.44 -26.90
CA LEU A 287 -2.00 3.14 -26.61
C LEU A 287 -3.41 3.04 -27.18
N ILE A 288 -4.25 4.07 -27.03
CA ILE A 288 -5.61 4.03 -27.57
C ILE A 288 -5.61 4.07 -29.10
N ALA A 289 -4.70 4.82 -29.73
CA ALA A 289 -4.53 4.83 -31.18
C ALA A 289 -4.14 3.42 -31.67
N LYS A 290 -3.14 2.80 -31.04
CA LYS A 290 -2.71 1.44 -31.40
C LYS A 290 -3.82 0.40 -31.19
N ALA A 291 -4.62 0.51 -30.13
CA ALA A 291 -5.77 -0.37 -29.89
C ALA A 291 -6.86 -0.24 -30.96
N ASN A 292 -7.04 0.96 -31.50
CA ASN A 292 -7.96 1.20 -32.61
C ASN A 292 -7.43 0.62 -33.93
N ASP A 293 -6.12 0.76 -34.19
CA ASP A 293 -5.49 0.29 -35.42
C ASP A 293 -5.37 -1.23 -35.49
N ASP A 294 -4.98 -1.86 -34.37
CA ASP A 294 -4.72 -3.31 -34.28
C ASP A 294 -5.92 -4.11 -33.73
N ASP A 295 -7.05 -3.45 -33.45
CA ASP A 295 -8.31 -4.06 -32.99
C ASP A 295 -8.23 -4.87 -31.68
N PHE A 296 -7.66 -4.29 -30.62
CA PHE A 296 -7.59 -4.95 -29.30
C PHE A 296 -8.30 -4.19 -28.16
N ILE A 297 -8.54 -4.90 -27.06
CA ILE A 297 -9.19 -4.36 -25.85
C ILE A 297 -8.13 -3.92 -24.84
N ILE A 298 -8.35 -2.79 -24.17
CA ILE A 298 -7.51 -2.34 -23.04
C ILE A 298 -8.26 -2.54 -21.73
N VAL A 299 -7.66 -3.24 -20.78
CA VAL A 299 -8.06 -3.25 -19.37
C VAL A 299 -7.18 -2.27 -18.61
N GLU A 300 -7.77 -1.14 -18.21
CA GLU A 300 -7.15 -0.11 -17.38
C GLU A 300 -7.45 -0.40 -15.91
N ASP A 301 -6.48 -0.92 -15.15
CA ASP A 301 -6.60 -1.08 -13.69
C ASP A 301 -6.09 0.16 -12.95
N ASP A 302 -7.02 0.99 -12.49
CA ASP A 302 -6.77 2.27 -11.88
C ASP A 302 -6.97 2.19 -10.35
N TYR A 303 -6.14 1.37 -9.71
CA TYR A 303 -6.24 1.04 -8.28
C TYR A 303 -5.76 2.16 -7.33
N ALA A 304 -4.97 3.11 -7.82
CA ALA A 304 -4.36 4.18 -7.02
C ALA A 304 -4.59 5.57 -7.61
N SER A 305 -5.65 5.74 -8.43
CA SER A 305 -5.97 6.97 -9.14
C SER A 305 -5.96 8.22 -8.25
N GLU A 306 -6.41 8.01 -7.00
CA GLU A 306 -6.56 8.99 -5.94
C GLU A 306 -5.25 9.44 -5.31
N SER A 307 -4.14 8.71 -5.52
CA SER A 307 -2.84 8.95 -4.88
C SER A 307 -1.97 10.00 -5.58
N ASN A 308 -2.52 10.72 -6.56
CA ASN A 308 -1.89 11.86 -7.21
C ASN A 308 -2.07 13.12 -6.35
N PHE A 309 -1.19 13.29 -5.35
CA PHE A 309 -1.21 14.45 -4.44
C PHE A 309 -0.17 15.54 -4.79
N MET A 310 0.75 15.27 -5.72
CA MET A 310 1.81 16.20 -6.14
C MET A 310 1.49 16.96 -7.44
N SER A 311 0.53 16.49 -8.24
CA SER A 311 0.13 17.08 -9.52
C SER A 311 -1.34 16.79 -9.82
N SER A 312 -1.91 17.52 -10.79
CA SER A 312 -3.25 17.21 -11.30
C SER A 312 -3.23 15.84 -11.97
N PRO A 313 -4.12 14.91 -11.60
CA PRO A 313 -4.12 13.57 -12.16
C PRO A 313 -4.44 13.61 -13.66
N HIS A 314 -3.69 12.85 -14.46
CA HIS A 314 -4.02 12.65 -15.87
C HIS A 314 -5.40 11.96 -16.01
N PRO A 315 -6.22 12.33 -17.01
CA PRO A 315 -7.44 11.61 -17.33
C PRO A 315 -7.18 10.12 -17.58
N ALA A 316 -8.18 9.28 -17.30
CA ALA A 316 -8.10 7.85 -17.58
C ALA A 316 -7.99 7.59 -19.10
N ILE A 317 -7.35 6.50 -19.51
CA ILE A 317 -7.35 6.07 -20.93
C ILE A 317 -8.79 5.88 -21.39
N LYS A 318 -9.67 5.38 -20.52
CA LYS A 318 -11.11 5.25 -20.79
C LYS A 318 -11.80 6.56 -21.20
N SER A 319 -11.32 7.72 -20.75
CA SER A 319 -11.89 9.01 -21.17
C SER A 319 -11.56 9.39 -22.62
N LEU A 320 -10.51 8.79 -23.18
CA LEU A 320 -10.06 9.00 -24.56
C LEU A 320 -10.73 7.99 -25.53
N ASP A 321 -11.42 6.99 -24.98
CA ASP A 321 -12.02 5.90 -25.73
C ASP A 321 -13.31 6.32 -26.43
N SER A 322 -13.25 6.36 -27.76
CA SER A 322 -14.39 6.65 -28.63
C SER A 322 -14.97 5.42 -29.33
N GLN A 323 -14.30 4.26 -29.25
CA GLN A 323 -14.68 3.02 -29.94
C GLN A 323 -15.18 1.92 -29.00
N GLY A 324 -15.20 2.18 -27.68
CA GLY A 324 -15.66 1.22 -26.67
C GLY A 324 -14.65 0.10 -26.40
N ARG A 325 -13.36 0.38 -26.56
CA ARG A 325 -12.26 -0.60 -26.43
C ARG A 325 -11.66 -0.68 -25.04
N VAL A 326 -11.95 0.29 -24.18
CA VAL A 326 -11.33 0.37 -22.86
C VAL A 326 -12.32 -0.07 -21.80
N ILE A 327 -11.86 -0.96 -20.92
CA ILE A 327 -12.56 -1.40 -19.72
C ILE A 327 -11.81 -0.82 -18.53
N TYR A 328 -12.46 0.06 -17.79
CA TYR A 328 -11.89 0.71 -16.61
C TYR A 328 -12.23 -0.11 -15.37
N VAL A 329 -11.23 -0.41 -14.54
CA VAL A 329 -11.40 -1.14 -13.27
C VAL A 329 -10.84 -0.27 -12.15
N SER A 330 -11.58 -0.13 -11.06
CA SER A 330 -11.10 0.64 -9.90
C SER A 330 -11.64 0.07 -8.57
N SER A 331 -11.18 0.64 -7.46
CA SER A 331 -11.40 0.13 -6.11
C SER A 331 -11.48 1.25 -5.08
N PHE A 332 -12.49 1.19 -4.21
CA PHE A 332 -12.57 2.06 -3.02
C PHE A 332 -11.66 1.58 -1.88
N SER A 333 -11.10 0.38 -1.98
CA SER A 333 -10.43 -0.30 -0.88
C SER A 333 -9.10 0.35 -0.49
N LYS A 334 -8.47 1.14 -1.38
CA LYS A 334 -7.22 1.85 -1.13
C LYS A 334 -7.41 3.19 -0.42
N VAL A 335 -8.58 3.82 -0.59
CA VAL A 335 -8.91 5.10 0.08
C VAL A 335 -9.50 4.87 1.47
N LEU A 336 -10.31 3.82 1.63
CA LEU A 336 -11.04 3.56 2.86
C LEU A 336 -10.40 2.44 3.69
N ALA A 337 -10.69 1.18 3.36
CA ALA A 337 -10.10 0.04 4.05
C ALA A 337 -10.16 -1.23 3.18
N PRO A 338 -9.12 -2.09 3.21
CA PRO A 338 -9.13 -3.38 2.50
C PRO A 338 -10.27 -4.32 2.91
N GLY A 339 -10.80 -4.17 4.13
CA GLY A 339 -11.93 -4.96 4.64
C GLY A 339 -13.27 -4.65 3.99
N LEU A 340 -13.45 -3.47 3.37
CA LEU A 340 -14.71 -3.09 2.73
C LEU A 340 -14.98 -3.88 1.45
N ARG A 341 -13.92 -4.26 0.72
CA ARG A 341 -13.98 -5.04 -0.53
C ARG A 341 -15.04 -4.50 -1.49
N LEU A 342 -15.00 -3.21 -1.76
CA LEU A 342 -15.82 -2.56 -2.78
C LEU A 342 -14.94 -2.01 -3.89
N GLY A 343 -15.34 -2.29 -5.13
CA GLY A 343 -14.78 -1.73 -6.34
C GLY A 343 -15.85 -1.65 -7.41
N PHE A 344 -15.45 -1.29 -8.61
CA PHE A 344 -16.35 -1.26 -9.76
C PHE A 344 -15.56 -1.41 -11.06
N MET A 345 -16.26 -1.75 -12.14
CA MET A 345 -15.73 -1.63 -13.48
C MET A 345 -16.72 -0.90 -14.39
N VAL A 346 -16.17 -0.23 -15.39
CA VAL A 346 -16.90 0.50 -16.42
C VAL A 346 -16.49 -0.02 -17.78
N GLY A 347 -17.45 -0.39 -18.61
CA GLY A 347 -17.19 -0.92 -19.94
C GLY A 347 -18.48 -1.01 -20.76
N PRO A 348 -18.39 -1.50 -22.01
CA PRO A 348 -19.56 -1.58 -22.88
C PRO A 348 -20.74 -2.33 -22.23
N ALA A 349 -21.96 -1.80 -22.34
CA ALA A 349 -23.16 -2.39 -21.74
C ALA A 349 -23.35 -3.90 -22.03
N PRO A 350 -23.09 -4.42 -23.25
CA PRO A 350 -23.17 -5.86 -23.51
C PRO A 350 -22.20 -6.69 -22.65
N LEU A 351 -20.97 -6.20 -22.45
CA LEU A 351 -19.97 -6.85 -21.60
C LEU A 351 -20.40 -6.81 -20.14
N ILE A 352 -20.86 -5.66 -19.65
CA ILE A 352 -21.31 -5.50 -18.26
C ILE A 352 -22.50 -6.40 -17.94
N LYS A 353 -23.41 -6.57 -18.89
CA LYS A 353 -24.52 -7.53 -18.77
C LYS A 353 -24.01 -8.97 -18.60
N GLN A 354 -23.04 -9.40 -19.40
CA GLN A 354 -22.43 -10.74 -19.28
C GLN A 354 -21.64 -10.90 -17.97
N ALA A 355 -20.89 -9.87 -17.57
CA ALA A 355 -20.16 -9.86 -16.30
C ALA A 355 -21.10 -9.96 -15.10
N ARG A 356 -22.26 -9.27 -15.14
CA ARG A 356 -23.30 -9.41 -14.11
C ARG A 356 -23.84 -10.84 -14.06
N GLN A 357 -24.10 -11.47 -15.20
CA GLN A 357 -24.56 -12.86 -15.26
C GLN A 357 -23.51 -13.85 -14.74
N LEU A 358 -22.23 -13.67 -15.09
CA LEU A 358 -21.16 -14.52 -14.59
C LEU A 358 -20.95 -14.33 -13.08
N ARG A 359 -21.04 -13.09 -12.60
CA ARG A 359 -20.88 -12.74 -11.18
C ARG A 359 -21.81 -13.57 -10.30
N THR A 360 -23.05 -13.79 -10.72
CA THR A 360 -24.07 -14.49 -9.91
C THR A 360 -23.71 -15.95 -9.61
N LEU A 361 -22.84 -16.56 -10.41
CA LEU A 361 -22.31 -17.91 -10.17
C LEU A 361 -21.28 -17.96 -9.04
N ILE A 362 -20.67 -16.82 -8.71
CA ILE A 362 -19.60 -16.68 -7.69
C ILE A 362 -20.18 -16.03 -6.43
N SER A 363 -20.94 -14.95 -6.61
CA SER A 363 -21.61 -14.16 -5.59
C SER A 363 -22.70 -13.34 -6.27
N ARG A 364 -23.97 -13.43 -5.86
CA ARG A 364 -25.10 -12.72 -6.52
C ARG A 364 -24.76 -11.25 -6.86
N HIS A 365 -24.45 -10.48 -5.82
CA HIS A 365 -23.93 -9.12 -5.89
C HIS A 365 -23.11 -8.83 -4.63
N PRO A 366 -22.27 -7.78 -4.59
CA PRO A 366 -21.66 -7.32 -3.34
C PRO A 366 -22.71 -7.03 -2.26
N PRO A 367 -22.45 -7.19 -0.96
CA PRO A 367 -23.48 -7.03 0.07
C PRO A 367 -24.24 -5.69 -0.05
N ALA A 368 -25.55 -5.76 -0.29
CA ALA A 368 -26.37 -4.58 -0.64
C ALA A 368 -26.39 -3.53 0.47
N ASN A 369 -26.41 -3.95 1.73
CA ASN A 369 -26.27 -3.06 2.88
C ASN A 369 -24.95 -2.27 2.83
N ASN A 370 -23.84 -2.92 2.47
CA ASN A 370 -22.53 -2.28 2.37
C ASN A 370 -22.46 -1.34 1.15
N GLN A 371 -23.08 -1.73 0.04
CA GLN A 371 -23.24 -0.85 -1.12
C GLN A 371 -24.04 0.41 -0.76
N ARG A 372 -25.16 0.27 -0.04
CA ARG A 372 -25.99 1.38 0.42
C ARG A 372 -25.24 2.34 1.34
N VAL A 373 -24.46 1.82 2.29
CA VAL A 373 -23.59 2.65 3.15
C VAL A 373 -22.61 3.45 2.30
N MET A 374 -21.97 2.83 1.31
CA MET A 374 -21.05 3.52 0.42
C MET A 374 -21.75 4.57 -0.45
N GLY A 375 -22.94 4.26 -0.97
CA GLY A 375 -23.77 5.22 -1.71
C GLY A 375 -24.08 6.45 -0.88
N LEU A 376 -24.52 6.29 0.37
CA LEU A 376 -24.75 7.40 1.30
C LEU A 376 -23.46 8.16 1.63
N PHE A 377 -22.34 7.45 1.78
CA PHE A 377 -21.04 8.03 2.09
C PHE A 377 -20.51 8.94 0.96
N LEU A 378 -20.74 8.55 -0.29
CA LEU A 378 -20.50 9.41 -1.47
C LEU A 378 -21.52 10.55 -1.54
N SER A 379 -22.80 10.24 -1.28
CA SER A 379 -23.90 11.20 -1.37
C SER A 379 -23.68 12.40 -0.46
N LEU A 380 -23.27 12.14 0.79
CA LEU A 380 -22.99 13.15 1.82
C LEU A 380 -21.62 13.83 1.68
N GLY A 381 -20.81 13.48 0.67
CA GLY A 381 -19.49 14.10 0.43
C GLY A 381 -18.38 13.66 1.39
N TYR A 382 -18.60 12.63 2.20
CA TYR A 382 -17.59 12.14 3.14
C TYR A 382 -16.40 11.47 2.46
N TYR A 383 -16.61 10.88 1.27
CA TYR A 383 -15.52 10.37 0.44
C TYR A 383 -14.52 11.47 0.07
N ASP A 384 -15.00 12.66 -0.24
CA ASP A 384 -14.15 13.78 -0.67
C ASP A 384 -13.38 14.38 0.49
N GLN A 385 -13.99 14.36 1.68
CA GLN A 385 -13.30 14.70 2.91
C GLN A 385 -12.20 13.68 3.23
N ALA A 386 -12.52 12.39 3.15
CA ALA A 386 -11.56 11.31 3.42
C ALA A 386 -10.39 11.33 2.44
N LEU A 387 -10.69 11.51 1.15
CA LEU A 387 -9.69 11.62 0.09
C LEU A 387 -8.75 12.81 0.29
N ARG A 388 -9.28 13.99 0.62
CA ARG A 388 -8.43 15.16 0.92
C ARG A 388 -7.51 14.92 2.12
N LYS A 389 -8.02 14.32 3.19
CA LYS A 389 -7.21 13.97 4.37
C LYS A 389 -6.11 12.96 4.02
N LEU A 390 -6.47 11.92 3.27
CA LEU A 390 -5.51 10.91 2.79
C LEU A 390 -4.40 11.55 1.95
N ASN A 391 -4.77 12.40 0.99
CA ASN A 391 -3.79 13.04 0.10
C ASN A 391 -2.86 14.01 0.84
N GLN A 392 -3.37 14.74 1.83
CA GLN A 392 -2.54 15.58 2.70
C GLN A 392 -1.53 14.75 3.48
N GLU A 393 -1.97 13.67 4.12
CA GLU A 393 -1.10 12.79 4.88
C GLU A 393 -0.05 12.11 3.99
N MET A 394 -0.46 11.58 2.83
CA MET A 394 0.45 10.95 1.87
C MET A 394 1.48 11.95 1.33
N ALA A 395 1.09 13.21 1.09
CA ALA A 395 2.02 14.25 0.67
C ALA A 395 3.09 14.52 1.73
N VAL A 396 2.70 14.61 3.01
CA VAL A 396 3.65 14.79 4.12
C VAL A 396 4.60 13.60 4.23
N ARG A 397 4.09 12.37 4.20
CA ARG A 397 4.92 11.16 4.25
C ARG A 397 5.87 11.04 3.07
N TRP A 398 5.42 11.40 1.88
CA TRP A 398 6.24 11.38 0.68
C TRP A 398 7.38 12.40 0.76
N GLN A 399 7.09 13.61 1.26
CA GLN A 399 8.09 14.64 1.48
C GLN A 399 9.13 14.19 2.51
N GLU A 400 8.69 13.61 3.62
CA GLU A 400 9.58 13.09 4.66
C GLU A 400 10.45 11.93 4.14
N LEU A 401 9.86 10.99 3.38
CA LEU A 401 10.62 9.91 2.75
C LEU A 401 11.68 10.47 1.79
N ARG A 402 11.30 11.45 0.96
CA ARG A 402 12.22 12.10 0.02
C ARG A 402 13.39 12.76 0.74
N GLU A 403 13.11 13.53 1.77
CA GLU A 403 14.13 14.21 2.57
C GLU A 403 15.08 13.20 3.22
N ALA A 404 14.52 12.14 3.83
CA ALA A 404 15.30 11.09 4.47
C ALA A 404 16.20 10.35 3.47
N LEU A 405 15.68 9.97 2.30
CA LEU A 405 16.44 9.28 1.27
C LEU A 405 17.58 10.16 0.71
N ASN A 406 17.30 11.44 0.46
CA ASN A 406 18.34 12.41 0.05
C ASN A 406 19.40 12.61 1.14
N HIS A 407 19.01 12.65 2.41
CA HIS A 407 19.95 12.87 3.51
C HIS A 407 20.84 11.65 3.78
N TYR A 408 20.25 10.44 3.87
CA TYR A 408 20.95 9.26 4.38
C TYR A 408 21.48 8.31 3.29
N LEU A 409 20.91 8.33 2.09
CA LEU A 409 21.17 7.34 1.03
C LEU A 409 21.58 7.93 -0.33
N SER A 410 21.83 9.24 -0.43
CA SER A 410 22.11 9.98 -1.68
C SER A 410 23.08 9.32 -2.66
N THR A 411 24.11 8.66 -2.16
CA THR A 411 25.19 8.05 -2.96
C THR A 411 24.99 6.57 -3.24
N HIS A 412 23.97 5.94 -2.66
CA HIS A 412 23.79 4.49 -2.66
C HIS A 412 22.60 4.04 -3.51
N ILE A 413 21.66 4.95 -3.81
CA ILE A 413 20.42 4.60 -4.47
C ILE A 413 20.08 5.55 -5.63
N VAL A 414 19.25 5.06 -6.53
CA VAL A 414 18.51 5.84 -7.53
C VAL A 414 17.04 5.48 -7.40
N THR A 415 16.15 6.46 -7.42
CA THR A 415 14.71 6.19 -7.38
C THR A 415 14.06 6.40 -8.75
N SER A 416 12.89 5.80 -8.96
CA SER A 416 12.04 6.13 -10.11
C SER A 416 11.67 7.63 -10.08
N ARG A 417 11.44 8.21 -11.27
CA ARG A 417 10.89 9.57 -11.45
C ARG A 417 9.38 9.58 -11.16
N THR A 418 9.02 9.18 -9.95
CA THR A 418 7.62 9.07 -9.54
C THR A 418 7.13 10.40 -8.94
N MET A 419 6.03 10.92 -9.46
CA MET A 419 5.34 12.08 -8.90
C MET A 419 4.21 11.64 -7.95
N GLY A 420 4.55 11.32 -6.70
CA GLY A 420 3.58 10.92 -5.67
C GLY A 420 3.27 9.42 -5.63
N GLY A 421 2.03 9.04 -5.34
CA GLY A 421 1.69 7.63 -5.12
C GLY A 421 2.05 7.10 -3.73
N SER A 422 1.78 5.82 -3.49
CA SER A 422 1.96 5.19 -2.18
C SER A 422 3.30 4.46 -2.02
N THR A 423 4.13 4.41 -3.06
CA THR A 423 5.40 3.66 -3.05
C THR A 423 6.51 4.31 -3.84
N CYS A 424 7.74 4.16 -3.37
CA CYS A 424 8.96 4.52 -4.07
C CYS A 424 9.68 3.26 -4.58
N TRP A 425 10.04 3.23 -5.86
CA TRP A 425 10.84 2.18 -6.48
C TRP A 425 12.32 2.55 -6.40
N ILE A 426 13.13 1.68 -5.82
CA ILE A 426 14.52 1.98 -5.48
C ILE A 426 15.45 0.99 -6.16
N GLU A 427 16.36 1.54 -6.96
CA GLU A 427 17.57 0.87 -7.41
C GLU A 427 18.68 1.07 -6.37
N GLY A 428 19.15 -0.02 -5.79
CA GLY A 428 20.31 -0.05 -4.92
C GLY A 428 21.62 -0.37 -5.67
N PRO A 429 22.73 -0.51 -4.94
CA PRO A 429 24.04 -0.84 -5.50
C PRO A 429 24.01 -2.16 -6.30
N SER A 430 24.82 -2.28 -7.35
CA SER A 430 24.77 -3.44 -8.26
C SER A 430 25.02 -4.81 -7.62
N GLN A 431 25.66 -4.87 -6.44
CA GLN A 431 25.87 -6.13 -5.70
C GLN A 431 24.75 -6.46 -4.70
N LEU A 432 23.77 -5.56 -4.52
CA LEU A 432 22.68 -5.76 -3.58
C LEU A 432 21.71 -6.81 -4.12
N ASP A 433 21.35 -7.79 -3.28
CA ASP A 433 20.22 -8.68 -3.51
C ASP A 433 19.04 -8.16 -2.66
N GLY A 434 18.01 -7.65 -3.31
CA GLY A 434 16.87 -7.02 -2.66
C GLY A 434 16.08 -7.97 -1.77
N GLN A 435 16.06 -9.27 -2.08
CA GLN A 435 15.39 -10.25 -1.24
C GLN A 435 16.20 -10.53 0.04
N GLN A 436 17.51 -10.68 -0.09
CA GLN A 436 18.38 -10.89 1.07
C GLN A 436 18.47 -9.64 1.94
N PHE A 437 18.56 -8.46 1.31
CA PHE A 437 18.56 -7.17 2.00
C PHE A 437 17.25 -6.93 2.75
N ALA A 438 16.10 -7.25 2.15
CA ALA A 438 14.81 -7.18 2.84
C ALA A 438 14.73 -8.10 4.06
N ALA A 439 15.27 -9.32 3.94
CA ALA A 439 15.33 -10.27 5.06
C ALA A 439 16.26 -9.78 6.19
N GLU A 440 17.37 -9.12 5.86
CA GLU A 440 18.26 -8.52 6.85
C GLU A 440 17.62 -7.31 7.52
N ALA A 441 17.07 -6.37 6.75
CA ALA A 441 16.36 -5.20 7.26
C ALA A 441 15.25 -5.60 8.26
N ALA A 442 14.52 -6.67 7.97
CA ALA A 442 13.47 -7.18 8.84
C ALA A 442 13.99 -7.62 10.22
N LYS A 443 15.23 -8.13 10.34
CA LYS A 443 15.82 -8.50 11.65
C LYS A 443 16.00 -7.29 12.57
N HIS A 444 16.17 -6.10 11.99
CA HIS A 444 16.34 -4.84 12.70
C HIS A 444 15.03 -4.04 12.82
N GLY A 445 13.88 -4.64 12.44
CA GLY A 445 12.57 -4.01 12.56
C GLY A 445 12.13 -3.15 11.37
N VAL A 446 12.90 -3.13 10.28
CA VAL A 446 12.56 -2.40 9.05
C VAL A 446 12.00 -3.37 8.00
N LEU A 447 10.75 -3.19 7.59
CA LEU A 447 10.17 -3.97 6.50
C LEU A 447 10.23 -3.19 5.19
N ILE A 448 10.78 -3.79 4.16
CA ILE A 448 10.82 -3.28 2.77
C ILE A 448 10.31 -4.36 1.83
N GLU A 449 9.87 -4.00 0.63
CA GLU A 449 9.29 -4.96 -0.30
C GLU A 449 10.29 -5.39 -1.40
N PRO A 450 10.67 -6.67 -1.48
CA PRO A 450 11.48 -7.20 -2.57
C PRO A 450 10.67 -7.29 -3.87
N VAL A 451 11.31 -7.08 -5.02
CA VAL A 451 10.60 -6.84 -6.29
C VAL A 451 10.43 -8.05 -7.20
N GLN A 452 11.12 -9.16 -6.92
CA GLN A 452 11.23 -10.32 -7.80
C GLN A 452 9.85 -10.88 -8.19
N ARG A 453 8.87 -10.82 -7.28
CA ARG A 453 7.48 -11.26 -7.52
C ARG A 453 6.79 -10.55 -8.69
N PHE A 454 7.22 -9.34 -9.04
CA PHE A 454 6.59 -8.52 -10.08
C PHE A 454 7.09 -8.87 -11.49
N PHE A 455 8.20 -9.60 -11.59
CA PHE A 455 8.74 -10.09 -12.85
C PHE A 455 8.18 -11.48 -13.20
N ALA A 456 8.08 -11.77 -14.49
CA ALA A 456 7.67 -13.07 -15.00
C ALA A 456 8.83 -14.08 -15.07
N SER A 457 10.05 -13.61 -15.32
CA SER A 457 11.26 -14.44 -15.37
C SER A 457 12.15 -14.22 -14.13
N THR A 458 12.35 -15.27 -13.34
CA THR A 458 13.17 -15.22 -12.11
C THR A 458 14.62 -15.65 -12.32
N ARG A 459 15.05 -15.99 -13.56
CA ARG A 459 16.43 -16.42 -13.85
C ARG A 459 16.94 -15.83 -15.16
N ASN A 460 18.18 -15.32 -15.13
CA ASN A 460 19.03 -15.24 -16.32
C ASN A 460 19.24 -16.68 -16.83
N ASN A 461 18.43 -17.11 -17.79
CA ASN A 461 18.75 -18.30 -18.57
C ASN A 461 20.06 -17.97 -19.29
N GLY A 462 21.14 -18.70 -19.01
CA GLY A 462 22.52 -18.45 -19.45
C GLY A 462 22.79 -18.41 -20.97
N ASN A 463 21.78 -18.13 -21.79
CA ASN A 463 21.86 -17.86 -23.21
C ASN A 463 21.88 -16.35 -23.48
N GLY A 464 22.85 -15.61 -22.93
CA GLY A 464 23.26 -14.27 -23.40
C GLY A 464 22.20 -13.14 -23.48
N GLY A 465 20.95 -13.38 -23.12
CA GLY A 465 19.87 -12.39 -23.04
C GLY A 465 19.72 -11.91 -21.60
N ASN A 466 19.80 -10.60 -21.41
CA ASN A 466 19.79 -9.93 -20.12
C ASN A 466 18.35 -9.85 -19.52
N ASN A 467 17.61 -10.97 -19.51
CA ASN A 467 16.15 -11.03 -19.25
C ASN A 467 15.79 -11.65 -17.89
N GLY A 468 16.68 -11.60 -16.89
CA GLY A 468 16.38 -11.96 -15.50
C GLY A 468 15.90 -10.75 -14.70
N ALA A 469 14.97 -10.97 -13.74
CA ALA A 469 14.57 -9.93 -12.79
C ALA A 469 15.81 -9.26 -12.14
N PRO A 470 15.89 -7.92 -12.12
CA PRO A 470 17.02 -7.22 -11.53
C PRO A 470 17.05 -7.48 -10.02
N GLN A 471 18.23 -7.82 -9.50
CA GLN A 471 18.36 -8.23 -8.09
C GLN A 471 18.51 -7.05 -7.14
N ASN A 472 19.07 -5.93 -7.61
CA ASN A 472 19.40 -4.76 -6.80
C ASN A 472 18.24 -3.81 -6.56
N TYR A 473 16.99 -4.27 -6.66
CA TYR A 473 15.80 -3.43 -6.53
C TYR A 473 14.93 -3.82 -5.34
N PHE A 474 14.34 -2.82 -4.71
CA PHE A 474 13.35 -2.94 -3.63
C PHE A 474 12.36 -1.78 -3.68
N ARG A 475 11.28 -1.86 -2.91
CA ARG A 475 10.27 -0.80 -2.77
C ARG A 475 10.11 -0.39 -1.33
N LEU A 476 9.78 0.89 -1.15
CA LEU A 476 9.35 1.46 0.11
C LEU A 476 7.93 1.99 -0.03
N GLY A 477 6.97 1.38 0.67
CA GLY A 477 5.61 1.88 0.78
C GLY A 477 5.46 2.90 1.91
N VAL A 478 4.72 3.98 1.67
CA VAL A 478 4.44 5.03 2.67
C VAL A 478 3.00 5.00 3.19
N SER A 479 2.17 4.10 2.65
CA SER A 479 0.73 4.03 2.95
C SER A 479 0.39 3.82 4.43
N SER A 480 1.24 3.11 5.18
CA SER A 480 0.93 2.67 6.55
C SER A 480 1.93 3.10 7.62
N ILE A 481 3.11 3.59 7.24
CA ILE A 481 4.12 4.06 8.19
C ILE A 481 3.77 5.46 8.70
N PRO A 482 3.79 5.70 10.02
CA PRO A 482 3.65 7.05 10.59
C PRO A 482 4.77 7.98 10.13
N THR A 483 4.44 9.25 9.86
CA THR A 483 5.39 10.26 9.37
C THR A 483 6.63 10.39 10.26
N ASP A 484 6.45 10.42 11.58
CA ASP A 484 7.53 10.56 12.57
C ASP A 484 8.48 9.37 12.62
N LYS A 485 8.08 8.22 12.05
CA LYS A 485 8.89 6.99 11.97
C LYS A 485 9.69 6.85 10.68
N ILE A 486 9.38 7.65 9.66
CA ILE A 486 10.04 7.55 8.35
C ILE A 486 11.53 7.86 8.47
N ARG A 487 11.89 9.00 9.07
CA ARG A 487 13.28 9.42 9.23
C ARG A 487 14.14 8.37 9.92
N GLU A 488 13.70 7.94 11.11
CA GLU A 488 14.38 6.94 11.95
C GLU A 488 14.54 5.61 11.19
N GLY A 489 13.49 5.17 10.49
CA GLY A 489 13.52 3.95 9.69
C GLY A 489 14.49 4.01 8.51
N ILE A 490 14.57 5.14 7.81
CA ILE A 490 15.51 5.33 6.69
C ILE A 490 16.95 5.46 7.18
N GLU A 491 17.19 6.14 8.29
CA GLU A 491 18.51 6.22 8.90
C GLU A 491 19.05 4.82 9.26
N LEU A 492 18.22 3.99 9.89
CA LEU A 492 18.55 2.61 10.21
C LEU A 492 18.78 1.77 8.94
N LEU A 493 17.90 1.90 7.94
CA LEU A 493 18.09 1.23 6.64
C LEU A 493 19.42 1.59 5.99
N ALA A 494 19.83 2.85 6.08
CA ALA A 494 21.12 3.32 5.59
C ALA A 494 22.31 2.73 6.36
N GLN A 495 22.19 2.55 7.68
CA GLN A 495 23.20 1.85 8.48
C GLN A 495 23.37 0.40 8.04
N ILE A 496 22.26 -0.32 7.84
CA ILE A 496 22.25 -1.71 7.38
C ILE A 496 22.87 -1.84 5.98
N MET A 497 22.50 -0.94 5.05
CA MET A 497 23.05 -0.94 3.70
C MET A 497 24.58 -0.73 3.68
N ARG A 498 25.10 0.12 4.58
CA ARG A 498 26.55 0.33 4.73
C ARG A 498 27.26 -0.92 5.23
N GLN A 499 26.71 -1.61 6.22
CA GLN A 499 27.28 -2.86 6.74
C GLN A 499 27.26 -3.97 5.67
N TRP A 500 26.17 -4.05 4.91
CA TRP A 500 26.02 -4.99 3.80
C TRP A 500 27.13 -4.86 2.74
N GLN A 501 27.50 -3.63 2.40
CA GLN A 501 28.58 -3.35 1.44
C GLN A 501 29.97 -3.72 1.99
N ASP A 502 30.21 -3.47 3.27
CA ASP A 502 31.48 -3.78 3.93
C ASP A 502 31.68 -5.32 3.99
N ASP A 503 30.64 -6.10 4.29
CA ASP A 503 30.69 -7.59 4.38
C ASP A 503 30.78 -8.28 2.99
N SER A 504 30.13 -7.72 1.98
CA SER A 504 30.13 -8.27 0.60
C SER A 504 31.48 -8.09 -0.13
N SER A 505 32.39 -7.28 0.43
CA SER A 505 33.71 -6.99 -0.14
C SER A 505 34.74 -8.13 0.04
N GLY A 506 34.36 -9.24 0.66
CA GLY A 506 35.23 -10.40 0.92
C GLY A 506 35.47 -11.36 -0.26
N THR A 507 34.76 -11.26 -1.38
CA THR A 507 34.82 -12.29 -2.46
C THR A 507 34.96 -11.78 -3.89
N ASP A 508 35.25 -10.50 -4.13
CA ASP A 508 35.62 -10.08 -5.49
C ASP A 508 36.58 -8.87 -5.48
N THR A 509 37.87 -9.17 -5.61
CA THR A 509 38.98 -8.21 -5.78
C THR A 509 38.96 -7.56 -7.17
N ALA A 510 37.83 -6.97 -7.56
CA ALA A 510 37.69 -6.22 -8.81
C ALA A 510 36.92 -4.88 -8.68
N ARG A 511 36.40 -4.54 -7.49
CA ARG A 511 35.99 -3.16 -7.13
C ARG A 511 36.50 -2.68 -5.77
N SER A 512 37.44 -3.41 -5.15
CA SER A 512 38.17 -2.98 -3.95
C SER A 512 39.49 -2.26 -4.29
N THR A 513 39.52 -1.40 -5.31
CA THR A 513 40.58 -0.40 -5.44
C THR A 513 40.30 0.77 -4.48
N ASN A 514 40.38 0.47 -3.18
CA ASN A 514 40.53 1.46 -2.12
C ASN A 514 41.96 2.04 -2.13
N GLN A 515 42.35 2.62 -3.27
CA GLN A 515 43.11 3.86 -3.25
C GLN A 515 42.05 4.95 -3.47
N GLN A 516 41.46 5.46 -2.39
CA GLN A 516 40.46 6.53 -2.43
C GLN A 516 41.11 7.83 -2.92
N ASN A 517 41.30 7.95 -4.22
CA ASN A 517 41.68 9.20 -4.86
C ASN A 517 40.40 9.99 -5.17
N TRP A 518 39.82 10.60 -4.12
CA TRP A 518 38.74 11.58 -4.26
C TRP A 518 39.22 12.93 -4.84
N GLY A 519 40.49 12.99 -5.24
CA GLY A 519 41.16 14.17 -5.72
C GLY A 519 41.95 14.89 -4.62
N LYS A 520 42.20 16.18 -4.83
CA LYS A 520 42.99 17.01 -3.92
C LYS A 520 42.10 17.46 -2.76
N ARG A 521 42.51 17.15 -1.52
CA ARG A 521 41.87 17.71 -0.33
C ARG A 521 42.14 19.21 -0.23
N LEU A 522 41.08 20.00 -0.04
CA LEU A 522 41.17 21.42 0.27
C LEU A 522 41.33 21.62 1.78
N LYS A 523 42.19 22.56 2.17
CA LYS A 523 42.56 22.86 3.58
C LYS A 523 42.80 24.36 3.77
N GLY A 524 42.65 24.83 5.00
CA GLY A 524 42.92 26.22 5.39
C GLY A 524 42.36 27.27 4.42
N GLU A 525 43.22 28.18 3.96
CA GLU A 525 42.86 29.28 3.07
C GLU A 525 42.34 28.82 1.70
N GLN A 526 42.86 27.71 1.16
CA GLN A 526 42.38 27.16 -0.12
C GLN A 526 40.92 26.71 -0.03
N LEU A 527 40.53 26.15 1.12
CA LEU A 527 39.14 25.76 1.36
C LEU A 527 38.23 26.99 1.50
N ARG A 528 38.72 28.04 2.20
CA ARG A 528 37.98 29.29 2.39
C ARG A 528 37.73 30.01 1.06
N ASP A 529 38.77 30.22 0.27
CA ASP A 529 38.69 30.87 -1.06
C ASP A 529 37.78 30.09 -2.02
N PHE A 530 37.82 28.76 -1.97
CA PHE A 530 36.92 27.92 -2.75
C PHE A 530 35.46 28.09 -2.30
N ALA A 531 35.19 27.92 -1.01
CA ALA A 531 33.84 27.97 -0.46
C ALA A 531 33.18 29.35 -0.61
N SER A 532 33.93 30.45 -0.65
CA SER A 532 33.37 31.80 -0.76
C SER A 532 32.78 32.17 -2.12
N ARG A 533 32.99 31.36 -3.16
CA ARG A 533 32.64 31.71 -4.55
C ARG A 533 32.15 30.53 -5.38
N VAL A 534 31.77 29.44 -4.74
CA VAL A 534 31.39 28.21 -5.41
C VAL A 534 29.88 28.07 -5.51
N GLU A 535 29.44 27.56 -6.66
CA GLU A 535 28.09 27.06 -6.86
C GLU A 535 28.17 25.56 -7.17
N PHE A 536 27.46 24.76 -6.40
CA PHE A 536 27.32 23.32 -6.60
C PHE A 536 26.13 23.04 -7.49
N ILE A 537 26.26 22.07 -8.39
CA ILE A 537 25.19 21.62 -9.29
C ILE A 537 25.17 20.10 -9.27
N GLY A 538 24.00 19.53 -8.97
CA GLY A 538 23.83 18.08 -8.86
C GLY A 538 22.39 17.66 -9.13
N GLN A 539 22.12 16.41 -8.80
CA GLN A 539 20.78 15.81 -8.86
C GLN A 539 20.48 15.11 -7.54
N THR A 540 19.22 15.18 -7.11
CA THR A 540 18.70 14.41 -5.96
C THR A 540 18.61 12.92 -6.31
N VAL A 541 18.29 12.05 -5.34
CA VAL A 541 18.06 10.61 -5.63
C VAL A 541 16.86 10.37 -6.56
N PHE A 542 15.97 11.36 -6.68
CA PHE A 542 14.82 11.37 -7.58
C PHE A 542 15.15 11.91 -8.98
N GLY A 543 16.39 12.32 -9.22
CA GLY A 543 16.87 12.87 -10.49
C GLY A 543 16.58 14.36 -10.69
N ASP A 544 15.92 15.02 -9.73
CA ASP A 544 15.65 16.46 -9.83
C ASP A 544 16.94 17.25 -9.72
N PRO A 545 17.18 18.24 -10.62
CA PRO A 545 18.35 19.08 -10.54
C PRO A 545 18.30 19.96 -9.29
N TYR A 546 19.45 20.19 -8.68
CA TYR A 546 19.62 21.20 -7.66
C TYR A 546 20.85 22.07 -7.93
N ARG A 547 20.81 23.29 -7.41
CA ARG A 547 21.99 24.14 -7.30
C ARG A 547 22.09 24.77 -5.92
N ILE A 548 23.31 24.91 -5.42
CA ILE A 548 23.59 25.51 -4.10
C ILE A 548 24.70 26.53 -4.30
N ARG A 549 24.42 27.80 -4.03
CA ARG A 549 25.41 28.89 -4.08
C ARG A 549 25.87 29.23 -2.67
N LEU A 550 27.18 29.26 -2.50
CA LEU A 550 27.83 29.74 -1.28
C LEU A 550 28.31 31.19 -1.48
N TYR A 551 28.15 32.01 -0.46
CA TYR A 551 28.57 33.41 -0.44
C TYR A 551 29.71 33.64 0.54
N ALA A 552 30.55 34.65 0.26
CA ALA A 552 31.74 34.97 1.05
C ALA A 552 31.44 35.40 2.50
N ASP A 553 30.22 35.89 2.75
CA ASP A 553 29.75 36.30 4.08
C ASP A 553 29.33 35.11 4.99
N GLY A 554 29.44 33.88 4.48
CA GLY A 554 29.03 32.67 5.19
C GLY A 554 27.58 32.26 4.92
N SER A 555 26.80 33.02 4.16
CA SER A 555 25.46 32.61 3.77
C SER A 555 25.48 31.60 2.60
N MET A 556 24.40 30.83 2.47
CA MET A 556 24.15 29.96 1.32
C MET A 556 22.69 29.95 0.90
N ALA A 557 22.46 29.73 -0.40
CA ALA A 557 21.13 29.61 -1.00
C ALA A 557 21.07 28.36 -1.88
N GLY A 558 19.95 27.63 -1.80
CA GLY A 558 19.69 26.41 -2.53
C GLY A 558 18.43 26.51 -3.37
N TRP A 559 18.45 25.89 -4.54
CA TRP A 559 17.30 25.75 -5.44
C TRP A 559 17.22 24.30 -5.93
N GLU A 560 16.02 23.72 -5.91
CA GLU A 560 15.72 22.36 -6.37
C GLU A 560 14.54 22.40 -7.35
N GLY A 561 14.61 21.55 -8.38
CA GLY A 561 13.60 21.42 -9.42
C GLY A 561 13.97 22.17 -10.71
N TYR A 562 13.25 21.88 -11.79
CA TYR A 562 13.53 22.45 -13.11
C TYR A 562 13.11 23.93 -13.22
N GLN A 563 12.18 24.37 -12.38
CA GLN A 563 11.70 25.76 -12.31
C GLN A 563 11.99 26.41 -10.95
N ASP A 564 12.95 25.87 -10.18
CA ASP A 564 13.30 26.36 -8.83
C ASP A 564 12.11 26.40 -7.86
N GLU A 565 11.25 25.39 -7.99
CA GLU A 565 10.00 25.22 -7.24
C GLU A 565 10.24 25.10 -5.74
N ARG A 566 11.45 24.67 -5.35
CA ARG A 566 11.88 24.53 -3.96
C ARG A 566 13.15 25.32 -3.73
N GLN A 567 13.16 26.08 -2.64
CA GLN A 567 14.27 26.94 -2.28
C GLN A 567 14.51 26.86 -0.77
N ASP A 568 15.77 26.93 -0.38
CA ASP A 568 16.15 27.05 1.02
C ASP A 568 17.35 27.97 1.19
N LYS A 569 17.55 28.47 2.40
CA LYS A 569 18.68 29.31 2.81
C LYS A 569 19.35 28.70 4.01
N GLY A 570 20.65 28.97 4.16
CA GLY A 570 21.40 28.50 5.31
C GLY A 570 22.68 29.28 5.51
N GLN A 571 23.53 28.72 6.35
CA GLN A 571 24.84 29.26 6.69
C GLN A 571 25.90 28.17 6.53
N TRP A 572 27.12 28.58 6.19
CA TRP A 572 28.29 27.73 6.15
C TRP A 572 29.46 28.41 6.86
N TRP A 573 30.33 27.61 7.46
CA TRP A 573 31.52 28.10 8.15
C TRP A 573 32.64 27.06 8.11
N LEU A 574 33.83 27.42 8.58
CA LEU A 574 34.97 26.51 8.69
C LEU A 574 35.37 26.34 10.14
N GLU A 575 35.62 25.10 10.55
CA GLU A 575 36.33 24.79 11.80
C GLU A 575 37.57 23.96 11.45
N GLY A 576 38.74 24.60 11.54
CA GLY A 576 40.00 24.02 11.05
C GLY A 576 39.95 23.71 9.55
N ASP A 577 40.21 22.46 9.18
CA ASP A 577 40.22 21.96 7.80
C ASP A 577 38.88 21.34 7.37
N ARG A 578 37.79 21.61 8.11
CA ARG A 578 36.45 21.08 7.83
C ARG A 578 35.50 22.22 7.47
N TRP A 579 34.67 21.97 6.46
CA TRP A 579 33.59 22.85 6.03
C TRP A 579 32.28 22.37 6.66
N PHE A 580 31.60 23.28 7.34
CA PHE A 580 30.31 23.04 7.98
C PHE A 580 29.22 23.80 7.26
N ARG A 581 28.02 23.22 7.25
CA ARG A 581 26.80 23.90 6.81
C ARG A 581 25.61 23.58 7.72
N GLN A 582 24.68 24.51 7.75
CA GLN A 582 23.36 24.34 8.34
C GLN A 582 22.32 25.04 7.46
N TRP A 583 21.37 24.28 6.95
CA TRP A 583 20.19 24.79 6.25
C TRP A 583 19.12 25.22 7.26
N LYS A 584 18.11 25.95 6.80
CA LYS A 584 16.95 26.24 7.62
C LYS A 584 16.01 25.03 7.67
N ASP A 585 15.69 24.45 6.51
CA ASP A 585 14.68 23.40 6.40
C ASP A 585 15.26 22.10 5.78
N TRP A 586 16.14 22.21 4.78
CA TRP A 586 16.78 21.06 4.12
C TRP A 586 17.73 20.31 5.05
N SER A 587 17.93 19.02 4.81
CA SER A 587 18.73 18.13 5.66
C SER A 587 18.33 18.24 7.14
N TYR A 588 17.04 18.46 7.42
CA TYR A 588 16.48 18.64 8.75
C TYR A 588 17.07 19.82 9.56
N GLY A 589 17.65 20.81 8.88
CA GLY A 589 18.34 21.92 9.52
C GLY A 589 19.53 21.48 10.38
N GLU A 590 20.09 20.30 10.12
CA GLU A 590 21.22 19.78 10.88
C GLU A 590 22.52 20.49 10.52
N THR A 591 23.38 20.60 11.53
CA THR A 591 24.76 21.04 11.35
C THR A 591 25.60 19.86 10.86
N LEU A 592 26.07 19.93 9.62
CA LEU A 592 26.85 18.87 8.98
C LEU A 592 28.25 19.36 8.62
N GLY A 593 29.27 18.61 9.04
CA GLY A 593 30.68 18.93 8.79
C GLY A 593 31.38 17.95 7.86
N PHE A 594 32.08 18.46 6.86
CA PHE A 594 32.67 17.69 5.76
C PHE A 594 34.14 18.05 5.53
N GLU A 595 34.93 17.05 5.13
CA GLU A 595 36.19 17.27 4.43
C GLU A 595 35.90 17.41 2.93
N ILE A 596 36.49 18.43 2.30
CA ILE A 596 36.24 18.74 0.88
C ILE A 596 37.40 18.25 0.02
N TYR A 597 37.08 17.43 -0.97
CA TYR A 597 38.02 16.95 -1.99
C TYR A 597 37.55 17.39 -3.38
N ILE A 598 38.49 17.86 -4.21
CA ILE A 598 38.20 18.30 -5.58
C ILE A 598 38.92 17.45 -6.61
N GLN A 599 38.21 17.05 -7.65
CA GLN A 599 38.75 16.31 -8.79
C GLN A 599 38.15 16.86 -10.09
N LYS A 600 38.98 17.49 -10.93
CA LYS A 600 38.53 18.21 -12.13
C LYS A 600 37.47 19.26 -11.78
N ASN A 601 36.23 19.11 -12.26
CA ASN A 601 35.10 19.98 -11.99
C ASN A 601 34.10 19.37 -10.99
N ARG A 602 34.53 18.38 -10.19
CA ARG A 602 33.69 17.71 -9.19
C ARG A 602 34.19 17.97 -7.77
N ILE A 603 33.23 18.17 -6.88
CA ILE A 603 33.42 18.21 -5.44
C ILE A 603 32.97 16.86 -4.85
N ASN A 604 33.72 16.36 -3.87
CA ASN A 604 33.35 15.21 -3.05
C ASN A 604 33.30 15.64 -1.59
N TRP A 605 32.16 15.42 -0.95
CA TRP A 605 31.99 15.61 0.49
C TRP A 605 32.32 14.32 1.22
N VAL A 606 33.27 14.39 2.14
CA VAL A 606 33.72 13.23 2.92
C VAL A 606 33.43 13.47 4.39
N ARG A 607 32.79 12.49 5.04
CA ARG A 607 32.49 12.50 6.47
C ARG A 607 32.86 11.13 7.03
N ASP A 608 33.55 11.11 8.17
CA ASP A 608 33.98 9.90 8.86
C ASP A 608 34.75 8.91 7.96
N GLY A 609 35.62 9.45 7.08
CA GLY A 609 36.46 8.66 6.18
C GLY A 609 35.71 7.99 5.02
N LYS A 610 34.44 8.35 4.77
CA LYS A 610 33.66 7.86 3.63
C LYS A 610 33.11 9.04 2.81
N ARG A 611 33.03 8.90 1.49
CA ARG A 611 32.37 9.88 0.62
C ARG A 611 30.86 9.77 0.83
N VAL A 612 30.23 10.85 1.28
CA VAL A 612 28.79 10.91 1.56
C VAL A 612 28.00 11.55 0.43
N ASP A 613 28.62 12.43 -0.37
CA ASP A 613 27.98 13.06 -1.53
C ASP A 613 29.03 13.53 -2.56
N SER A 614 28.59 13.84 -3.79
CA SER A 614 29.40 14.51 -4.81
C SER A 614 28.55 15.32 -5.80
N ALA A 615 29.07 16.46 -6.24
CA ALA A 615 28.40 17.33 -7.22
C ALA A 615 29.40 17.89 -8.23
N PHE A 616 28.89 18.49 -9.30
CA PHE A 616 29.67 19.41 -10.11
C PHE A 616 29.77 20.76 -9.39
N TYR A 617 30.80 21.54 -9.69
CA TYR A 617 30.91 22.90 -9.18
C TYR A 617 31.32 23.91 -10.26
N LEU A 618 30.87 25.15 -10.08
CA LEU A 618 31.27 26.33 -10.83
C LEU A 618 31.92 27.33 -9.87
N LEU A 619 32.92 28.07 -10.34
CA LEU A 619 33.52 29.16 -9.58
C LEU A 619 33.06 30.48 -10.20
N HIS A 620 32.43 31.32 -9.39
CA HIS A 620 32.04 32.66 -9.79
C HIS A 620 33.23 33.63 -9.64
N SER A 621 33.26 34.65 -10.51
CA SER A 621 34.22 35.74 -10.39
C SER A 621 33.92 36.53 -9.12
N ASN A 622 34.91 37.15 -8.48
CA ASN A 622 34.66 38.04 -7.34
C ASN A 622 33.74 39.19 -7.80
N GLU A 623 32.44 39.09 -7.51
CA GLU A 623 31.56 40.26 -7.56
C GLU A 623 31.99 41.18 -6.42
N PRO A 624 32.29 42.47 -6.70
CA PRO A 624 32.60 43.41 -5.64
C PRO A 624 31.40 43.47 -4.70
N ALA A 625 31.68 43.39 -3.39
CA ALA A 625 30.69 43.62 -2.35
C ALA A 625 29.89 44.87 -2.73
N THR A 626 28.59 44.71 -2.95
CA THR A 626 27.70 45.85 -3.16
C THR A 626 27.75 46.67 -1.88
N GLU A 627 28.49 47.77 -1.94
CA GLU A 627 28.41 48.82 -0.94
C GLU A 627 26.95 49.22 -0.82
N THR A 628 26.41 48.98 0.37
CA THR A 628 25.24 49.66 0.89
C THR A 628 25.33 51.14 0.55
N SER A 629 24.52 51.57 -0.41
CA SER A 629 24.30 52.98 -0.72
C SER A 629 22.86 53.29 -0.35
N SER A 630 22.71 53.79 0.89
CA SER A 630 21.65 54.65 1.44
C SER A 630 20.18 54.34 1.15
#